data_AF-A0A7C7NSU7-F1
#
_entry.id   AF-A0A7C7NSU7-F1
#
_cell.length_a   1.000
_cell.length_b   1.000
_cell.length_c   1.000
_cell.angle_alpha   90.00
_cell.angle_beta   90.00
_cell.angle_gamma   90.00
#
_symmetry.space_group_name_H-M   'P 1'
#
loop_
_entity.id
_entity.type
_entity.pdbx_description
1 polymer ?
#
loop_
_entity_poly.entity_id
_entity_poly.type
_entity_poly.pdbx_seq_one_letter_code
_entity_poly.pdbx_strand_id
1 'polypeptide(L)'
;MVLSPPNDIEPILRISDNSPIYFSITIVAIVIFLYFTIKTIQKIFTRPNRKKEIISQLKNIDFQDAKRSAYLITQLGREVSQSERSRKLLEELIQSLENYKYRPNVPEIDEVTKSKFHIFLEVVESE
;
A
#
# COMPACT_ATOMS: atom_id res chain seq x y z
N MET A 1 -16.42 -20.02 87.73
CA MET A 1 -16.00 -20.30 86.33
C MET A 1 -17.02 -19.61 85.44
N VAL A 2 -16.69 -18.43 84.90
CA VAL A 2 -17.61 -17.63 84.07
C VAL A 2 -17.20 -17.86 82.62
N LEU A 3 -18.05 -18.55 81.86
CA LEU A 3 -17.85 -18.80 80.44
C LEU A 3 -18.17 -17.50 79.69
N SER A 4 -17.16 -16.93 79.01
CA SER A 4 -17.37 -15.84 78.05
C SER A 4 -17.99 -16.41 76.77
N PRO A 5 -18.98 -15.73 76.16
CA PRO A 5 -19.62 -16.24 74.95
C PRO A 5 -18.62 -16.24 73.77
N PRO A 6 -18.72 -17.19 72.83
CA PRO A 6 -17.84 -17.25 71.68
C PRO A 6 -18.25 -16.12 70.74
N ASN A 7 -17.54 -15.00 70.82
CA ASN A 7 -17.76 -13.88 69.92
C ASN A 7 -16.45 -13.53 69.21
N ASP A 8 -15.89 -14.54 68.51
CA ASP A 8 -14.84 -14.35 67.52
C ASP A 8 -15.46 -14.49 66.14
N ILE A 9 -16.16 -13.44 65.72
CA ILE A 9 -16.49 -13.25 64.31
C ILE A 9 -15.64 -12.07 63.87
N GLU A 10 -14.71 -12.29 62.94
CA GLU A 10 -13.86 -11.24 62.41
C GLU A 10 -14.72 -10.07 61.89
N PRO A 11 -14.29 -8.81 62.11
CA PRO A 11 -15.05 -7.66 61.64
C PRO A 11 -15.15 -7.70 60.11
N ILE A 12 -16.36 -7.48 59.59
CA ILE A 12 -16.62 -7.47 58.15
C ILE A 12 -15.74 -6.41 57.50
N LEU A 13 -14.74 -6.84 56.73
CA LEU A 13 -13.87 -5.96 55.97
C LEU A 13 -14.72 -5.27 54.90
N ARG A 14 -14.88 -3.95 55.02
CA ARG A 14 -15.55 -3.15 54.00
C ARG A 14 -14.64 -3.05 52.78
N ILE A 15 -14.90 -3.88 51.78
CA ILE A 15 -14.25 -3.79 50.48
C ILE A 15 -14.82 -2.55 49.78
N SER A 16 -13.95 -1.66 49.33
CA SER A 16 -14.36 -0.50 48.53
C SER A 16 -14.85 -0.98 47.16
N ASP A 17 -16.09 -0.64 46.80
CA ASP A 17 -16.66 -0.93 45.49
C ASP A 17 -16.06 -0.01 44.42
N ASN A 18 -14.89 -0.41 43.92
CA ASN A 18 -14.17 0.29 42.84
C ASN A 18 -14.62 -0.18 41.44
N SER A 19 -15.57 -1.12 41.36
CA SER A 19 -16.19 -1.64 40.14
C SER A 19 -16.55 -0.57 39.09
N PRO A 20 -17.19 0.57 39.44
CA PRO A 20 -17.50 1.61 38.44
C PRO A 20 -16.24 2.29 37.87
N ILE A 21 -15.17 2.40 38.67
CA ILE A 21 -13.90 2.99 38.23
C ILE A 21 -13.24 2.08 37.19
N TYR A 22 -13.14 0.78 37.47
CA TYR A 22 -12.57 -0.18 36.51
C TYR A 22 -13.39 -0.28 35.22
N PHE A 23 -14.72 -0.17 35.32
CA PHE A 23 -15.60 -0.13 34.14
C PHE A 23 -15.34 1.11 33.28
N SER A 24 -15.22 2.29 33.91
CA SER A 24 -14.92 3.53 33.20
C SER A 24 -13.55 3.50 32.50
N ILE A 25 -12.51 2.97 33.17
CA ILE A 25 -11.16 2.82 32.60
C ILE A 25 -11.19 1.86 31.41
N THR A 26 -11.93 0.75 31.54
CA THR A 26 -12.07 -0.22 30.45
C THR A 26 -12.71 0.41 29.21
N ILE A 27 -13.77 1.20 29.39
CA ILE A 27 -14.41 1.92 28.27
C ILE A 27 -13.43 2.89 27.60
N VAL A 28 -12.71 3.68 28.40
CA VAL A 28 -11.73 4.64 27.87
C VAL A 28 -10.63 3.92 27.09
N ALA A 29 -10.12 2.80 27.62
CA ALA A 29 -9.12 1.98 26.94
C ALA A 29 -9.63 1.43 25.59
N ILE A 30 -10.88 0.97 25.54
CA ILE A 30 -11.52 0.49 24.31
C ILE A 30 -11.63 1.62 23.29
N VAL A 31 -12.07 2.81 23.69
CA VAL A 31 -12.19 3.97 22.79
C VAL A 31 -10.84 4.37 22.22
N ILE A 32 -9.80 4.42 23.05
CA ILE A 32 -8.42 4.70 22.61
C ILE A 32 -7.95 3.63 21.63
N PHE A 33 -8.18 2.36 21.94
CA PHE A 33 -7.81 1.25 21.06
C PHE A 33 -8.51 1.35 19.70
N LEU A 34 -9.83 1.59 19.67
CA LEU A 34 -10.59 1.80 18.44
C LEU A 34 -10.09 3.00 17.63
N TYR A 35 -9.75 4.12 18.29
CA TYR A 35 -9.19 5.27 17.61
C TYR A 35 -7.88 4.93 16.89
N PHE A 36 -6.96 4.21 17.55
CA PHE A 36 -5.70 3.81 16.95
C PHE A 36 -5.86 2.77 15.83
N THR A 37 -6.78 1.81 15.97
CA THR A 37 -7.03 0.81 14.91
C THR A 37 -7.61 1.45 13.66
N ILE A 38 -8.62 2.33 13.79
CA ILE A 38 -9.21 3.06 12.65
C ILE A 38 -8.15 3.90 11.94
N LYS A 39 -7.33 4.66 12.70
CA LYS A 39 -6.27 5.49 12.12
C LYS A 39 -5.22 4.67 11.37
N THR A 40 -4.89 3.48 11.89
CA THR A 40 -3.93 2.58 11.26
C THR A 40 -4.49 1.95 9.98
N ILE A 41 -5.76 1.50 10.01
CA ILE A 41 -6.45 0.95 8.84
C ILE A 41 -6.57 2.02 7.75
N GLN A 42 -7.01 3.24 8.10
CA GLN A 42 -7.07 4.35 7.16
C GLN A 42 -5.71 4.60 6.52
N LYS A 43 -4.63 4.69 7.31
CA LYS A 43 -3.28 4.89 6.77
C LYS A 43 -2.79 3.78 5.85
N ILE A 44 -3.26 2.54 6.02
CA ILE A 44 -2.92 1.42 5.14
C ILE A 44 -3.77 1.46 3.87
N PHE A 45 -5.07 1.76 3.99
CA PHE A 45 -6.00 1.75 2.88
C PHE A 45 -5.91 3.01 1.99
N THR A 46 -5.51 4.16 2.54
CA THR A 46 -5.26 5.38 1.79
C THR A 46 -3.86 5.44 1.20
N ARG A 47 -3.03 4.39 1.31
CA ARG A 47 -1.77 4.36 0.57
C ARG A 47 -2.12 4.32 -0.90
N PRO A 48 -1.72 5.32 -1.71
CA PRO A 48 -1.92 5.24 -3.15
C PRO A 48 -1.25 3.93 -3.60
N ASN A 49 -1.99 3.13 -4.37
CA ASN A 49 -1.41 1.97 -5.00
C ASN A 49 -0.31 2.48 -5.92
N ARG A 50 0.96 2.36 -5.49
CA ARG A 50 2.14 2.80 -6.25
C ARG A 50 2.10 2.28 -7.68
N LYS A 51 1.58 1.06 -7.88
CA LYS A 51 1.27 0.48 -9.19
C LYS A 51 0.32 1.36 -10.03
N LYS A 52 -0.81 1.81 -9.47
CA LYS A 52 -1.77 2.68 -10.16
C LYS A 52 -1.18 4.03 -10.54
N GLU A 53 -0.35 4.60 -9.66
CA GLU A 53 0.35 5.85 -9.96
C GLU A 53 1.31 5.69 -11.14
N ILE A 54 2.10 4.61 -11.15
CA ILE A 54 3.02 4.29 -12.24
C ILE A 54 2.28 4.04 -13.55
N ILE A 55 1.16 3.28 -13.53
CA ILE A 55 0.32 3.07 -14.70
C ILE A 55 -0.22 4.41 -15.23
N SER A 56 -0.65 5.30 -14.34
CA SER A 56 -1.09 6.64 -14.73
C SER A 56 0.04 7.46 -15.35
N GLN A 57 1.28 7.35 -14.84
CA GLN A 57 2.43 8.02 -15.44
C GLN A 57 2.72 7.46 -16.83
N LEU A 58 2.69 6.14 -17.01
CA LEU A 58 2.86 5.49 -18.32
C LEU A 58 1.80 5.94 -19.33
N LYS A 59 0.52 6.03 -18.93
CA LYS A 59 -0.57 6.51 -19.79
C LYS A 59 -0.38 7.93 -20.32
N ASN A 60 0.27 8.78 -19.54
CA ASN A 60 0.47 10.19 -19.86
C ASN A 60 1.84 10.47 -20.50
N ILE A 61 2.57 9.44 -20.92
CA ILE A 61 3.86 9.63 -21.58
C ILE A 61 3.64 10.33 -22.92
N ASP A 62 4.35 11.45 -23.08
CA ASP A 62 4.47 12.15 -24.35
C ASP A 62 5.63 11.54 -25.16
N PHE A 63 5.36 11.14 -26.40
CA PHE A 63 6.36 10.56 -27.31
C PHE A 63 7.21 11.62 -28.04
N GLN A 64 6.99 12.92 -27.79
CA GLN A 64 7.79 14.00 -28.39
C GLN A 64 9.30 13.88 -28.09
N ASP A 65 9.68 13.52 -26.86
CA ASP A 65 11.06 13.20 -26.51
C ASP A 65 11.25 11.68 -26.47
N ALA A 66 11.47 11.10 -27.64
CA ALA A 66 11.65 9.65 -27.83
C ALA A 66 12.71 9.05 -26.88
N LYS A 67 13.80 9.78 -26.62
CA LYS A 67 14.87 9.29 -25.74
C LYS A 67 14.39 9.22 -24.30
N ARG A 68 13.84 10.33 -23.80
CA ARG A 68 13.33 10.40 -22.42
C ARG A 68 12.22 9.40 -22.18
N SER A 69 11.30 9.28 -23.14
CA SER A 69 10.18 8.35 -23.06
C SER A 69 10.65 6.90 -23.08
N ALA A 70 11.66 6.54 -23.89
CA ALA A 70 12.26 5.21 -23.86
C ALA A 70 12.90 4.86 -22.49
N TYR A 71 13.59 5.82 -21.85
CA TYR A 71 14.12 5.62 -20.49
C TYR A 71 13.01 5.47 -19.45
N LEU A 72 12.01 6.35 -19.48
CA LEU A 72 10.88 6.33 -18.55
C LEU A 72 10.08 5.03 -18.66
N ILE A 73 9.72 4.60 -19.87
CA ILE A 73 9.00 3.35 -20.12
C ILE A 73 9.80 2.16 -19.59
N THR A 74 11.12 2.13 -19.83
CA THR A 74 11.97 1.04 -19.33
C THR A 74 11.97 0.98 -17.80
N GLN A 75 12.09 2.13 -17.13
CA GLN A 75 12.19 2.20 -15.68
C GLN A 75 10.85 1.86 -15.01
N LEU A 76 9.79 2.56 -15.41
CA LEU A 76 8.45 2.40 -14.85
C LEU A 76 7.85 1.03 -15.21
N GLY A 77 8.13 0.54 -16.42
CA GLY A 77 7.71 -0.78 -16.88
C GLY A 77 8.24 -1.89 -15.97
N ARG A 78 9.52 -1.86 -15.60
CA ARG A 78 10.12 -2.89 -14.72
C ARG A 78 9.49 -2.93 -13.33
N GLU A 79 9.00 -1.79 -12.85
CA GLU A 79 8.38 -1.67 -11.54
C GLU A 79 6.94 -2.19 -11.51
N VAL A 80 6.24 -2.10 -12.65
CA VAL A 80 4.82 -2.45 -12.75
C VAL A 80 4.57 -3.88 -13.26
N SER A 81 5.55 -4.49 -13.96
CA SER A 81 5.45 -5.86 -14.47
C SER A 81 5.56 -6.91 -13.36
N GLN A 82 4.45 -7.56 -13.02
CA GLN A 82 4.40 -8.56 -11.96
C GLN A 82 4.27 -9.99 -12.50
N SER A 83 3.50 -10.19 -13.57
CA SER A 83 3.34 -11.52 -14.20
C SER A 83 4.49 -11.86 -15.16
N GLU A 84 4.65 -13.15 -15.46
CA GLU A 84 5.58 -13.61 -16.50
C GLU A 84 5.21 -13.03 -17.87
N ARG A 85 3.91 -12.87 -18.14
CA ARG A 85 3.41 -12.33 -19.41
C ARG A 85 3.79 -10.86 -19.58
N SER A 86 3.55 -10.01 -18.57
CA SER A 86 3.91 -8.59 -18.65
C SER A 86 5.42 -8.38 -18.72
N ARG A 87 6.20 -9.24 -18.05
CA ARG A 87 7.67 -9.22 -18.14
C ARG A 87 8.18 -9.52 -19.56
N LYS A 88 7.64 -10.54 -20.23
CA LYS A 88 8.01 -10.87 -21.63
C LYS A 88 7.67 -9.73 -22.58
N LEU A 89 6.47 -9.16 -22.47
CA LEU A 89 6.06 -8.01 -23.27
C LEU A 89 6.95 -6.78 -23.04
N LEU A 90 7.35 -6.55 -21.79
CA LEU A 90 8.29 -5.47 -21.46
C LEU A 90 9.66 -5.70 -22.10
N GLU A 91 10.18 -6.92 -22.07
CA GLU A 91 11.48 -7.24 -22.67
C GLU A 91 11.47 -7.00 -24.19
N GLU A 92 10.42 -7.45 -24.89
CA GLU A 92 10.24 -7.19 -26.32
C GLU A 92 10.11 -5.69 -26.64
N LEU A 93 9.41 -4.95 -25.76
CA LEU A 93 9.29 -3.51 -25.87
C LEU A 93 10.63 -2.81 -25.64
N ILE A 94 11.40 -3.21 -24.62
CA ILE A 94 12.72 -2.65 -24.31
C ILE A 94 13.68 -2.84 -25.49
N GLN A 95 13.70 -4.03 -26.11
CA GLN A 95 14.51 -4.28 -27.31
C GLN A 95 14.18 -3.29 -28.44
N SER A 96 12.90 -2.96 -28.60
CA SER A 96 12.46 -1.98 -29.60
C SER A 96 12.89 -0.56 -29.20
N LEU A 97 12.84 -0.24 -27.91
CA LEU A 97 13.21 1.06 -27.34
C LEU A 97 14.72 1.33 -27.27
N GLU A 98 15.58 0.31 -27.30
CA GLU A 98 17.04 0.47 -27.20
C GLU A 98 17.60 1.39 -28.28
N ASN A 99 17.05 1.32 -29.49
CA ASN A 99 17.44 2.17 -30.61
C ASN A 99 17.28 3.67 -30.33
N TYR A 100 16.37 4.03 -29.42
CA TYR A 100 16.03 5.42 -29.09
C TYR A 100 16.81 5.95 -27.88
N LYS A 101 17.37 5.08 -27.03
CA LYS A 101 18.06 5.48 -25.78
C LYS A 101 19.48 6.01 -26.00
N TYR A 102 20.16 5.57 -27.05
CA TYR A 102 21.61 5.78 -27.21
C TYR A 102 22.00 6.61 -28.44
N ARG A 103 21.06 6.95 -29.33
CA ARG A 103 21.36 7.78 -30.50
C ARG A 103 21.43 9.28 -30.12
N PRO A 104 22.35 10.05 -30.72
CA PRO A 104 22.43 11.50 -30.50
C PRO A 104 21.30 12.26 -31.20
N ASN A 105 20.88 11.80 -32.38
CA ASN A 105 19.72 12.31 -33.11
C ASN A 105 18.65 11.20 -33.10
N VAL A 106 17.63 11.36 -32.27
CA VAL A 106 16.63 10.32 -32.02
C VAL A 106 15.39 10.63 -32.86
N PRO A 107 15.01 9.76 -33.81
CA PRO A 107 13.75 9.92 -34.53
C PRO A 107 12.58 9.69 -33.57
N GLU A 108 11.39 10.17 -33.97
CA GLU A 108 10.16 9.85 -33.24
C GLU A 108 9.98 8.33 -33.12
N ILE A 109 9.37 7.89 -32.01
CA ILE A 109 9.09 6.48 -31.80
C ILE A 109 8.12 6.01 -32.89
N ASP A 110 8.50 4.93 -33.57
CA ASP A 110 7.71 4.34 -34.64
C ASP A 110 6.39 3.74 -34.12
N GLU A 111 5.40 3.66 -35.01
CA GLU A 111 4.06 3.16 -34.66
C GLU A 111 4.06 1.69 -34.19
N VAL A 112 5.03 0.87 -34.62
CA VAL A 112 5.13 -0.52 -34.14
C VAL A 112 5.55 -0.54 -32.67
N THR A 113 6.54 0.28 -32.29
CA THR A 113 6.96 0.41 -30.89
C THR A 113 5.85 1.02 -30.02
N LYS A 114 5.09 2.01 -30.53
CA LYS A 114 3.91 2.55 -29.81
C LYS A 114 2.83 1.48 -29.60
N SER A 115 2.57 0.65 -30.61
CA SER A 115 1.62 -0.45 -30.51
C SER A 115 2.03 -1.48 -29.46
N LYS A 116 3.32 -1.89 -29.46
CA LYS A 116 3.88 -2.77 -28.41
C LYS A 116 3.73 -2.17 -27.01
N PHE A 117 3.97 -0.86 -26.88
CA PHE A 117 3.77 -0.15 -25.62
C PHE A 117 2.31 -0.20 -25.16
N HIS A 118 1.36 0.00 -26.06
CA HIS A 118 -0.06 -0.03 -25.73
C HIS A 118 -0.51 -1.43 -25.27
N ILE A 119 -0.09 -2.48 -25.98
CA ILE A 119 -0.36 -3.88 -25.60
C ILE A 119 0.22 -4.19 -24.21
N PHE A 120 1.46 -3.76 -23.96
CA PHE A 120 2.08 -3.89 -22.64
C PHE A 120 1.25 -3.20 -21.55
N LEU A 121 0.80 -1.97 -21.81
CA LEU A 121 0.05 -1.17 -20.86
C LEU A 121 -1.32 -1.79 -20.53
N GLU A 122 -2.02 -2.31 -21.53
CA GLU A 122 -3.31 -3.00 -21.36
C GLU A 122 -3.18 -4.24 -20.47
N VAL A 123 -2.15 -5.06 -20.72
CA VAL A 123 -1.90 -6.25 -19.91
C VAL A 123 -1.59 -5.88 -18.46
N VAL A 124 -0.72 -4.89 -18.26
CA VAL A 124 -0.36 -4.43 -16.91
C VAL A 124 -1.54 -3.82 -16.15
N GLU A 125 -2.47 -3.17 -16.85
CA GLU A 125 -3.70 -2.63 -16.27
C GLU A 125 -4.71 -3.73 -15.91
N SER A 126 -4.72 -4.83 -16.66
CA SER A 126 -5.59 -5.99 -16.40
C SER A 126 -5.12 -6.90 -15.26
N GLU A 127 -3.87 -6.73 -14.78
CA GLU A 127 -3.27 -7.45 -13.64
C GLU A 127 -3.63 -6.82 -12.29
#